data_AF-A0AAW6GKA6-F1
#
_entry.id   AF-A0AAW6GKA6-F1
#
_cell.length_a   1.000
_cell.length_b   1.000
_cell.length_c   1.000
_cell.angle_alpha   90.00
_cell.angle_beta   90.00
_cell.angle_gamma   90.00
#
_symmetry.space_group_name_H-M   'P 1'
#
loop_
_entity.id
_entity.type
_entity.pdbx_description
1 polymer ?
#
loop_
_entity_poly.entity_id
_entity_poly.type
_entity_poly.pdbx_seq_one_letter_code
_entity_poly.pdbx_strand_id
1 'polypeptide(L)'
;MVSSLTDCYLRLGFQVTESEEGLRIGFKPGMVHAIVKEVRNERPLTRSDAELFYEKFSTLSKGHRNLYFRIVAHGGFLPEALDFELHGLTVSDESYIESLLSGRHVELYPHNEAAYRAIMRGFKQHRIGAVVQATGTGKSYLLARYIADHAKEKILVFAPNITILDEIRKAVGFSIPQVTYRTFQSLIRNREDNGLLRADHILLCCFPNNWKIFVIY
;
A
#
# COMPACT_ATOMS: atom_id res chain seq x y z
N MET A 1 15.27 21.67 4.33
CA MET A 1 13.90 22.19 4.31
C MET A 1 12.98 20.99 4.53
N VAL A 2 12.24 20.95 5.63
CA VAL A 2 11.28 19.86 5.88
C VAL A 2 10.19 20.00 4.81
N SER A 3 10.04 19.00 3.93
CA SER A 3 8.99 19.06 2.90
C SER A 3 7.63 18.92 3.56
N SER A 4 6.66 19.74 3.16
CA SER A 4 5.29 19.60 3.63
C SER A 4 4.64 18.32 3.08
N LEU A 5 3.57 17.83 3.71
CA LEU A 5 2.77 16.73 3.16
C LEU A 5 2.24 17.05 1.76
N THR A 6 1.85 18.31 1.52
CA THR A 6 1.46 18.81 0.19
C THR A 6 2.57 18.56 -0.84
N ASP A 7 3.80 18.96 -0.54
CA ASP A 7 4.95 18.77 -1.44
C ASP A 7 5.27 17.29 -1.68
N CYS A 8 5.06 16.44 -0.67
CA CYS A 8 5.24 15.00 -0.78
C CYS A 8 4.26 14.38 -1.79
N TYR A 9 2.96 14.67 -1.67
CA TYR A 9 1.96 14.16 -2.61
C TYR A 9 2.13 14.70 -4.02
N LEU A 10 2.43 16.01 -4.17
CA LEU A 10 2.66 16.60 -5.49
C LEU A 10 3.84 15.95 -6.22
N ARG A 11 4.95 15.67 -5.51
CA ARG A 11 6.11 14.98 -6.09
C ARG A 11 5.81 13.57 -6.57
N LEU A 12 4.87 12.88 -5.92
CA LEU A 12 4.39 11.56 -6.32
C LEU A 12 3.32 11.62 -7.44
N GLY A 13 3.01 12.81 -7.95
CA GLY A 13 2.09 13.01 -9.07
C GLY A 13 0.61 13.06 -8.69
N PHE A 14 0.30 13.18 -7.40
CA PHE A 14 -1.07 13.32 -6.94
C PHE A 14 -1.60 14.74 -7.18
N GLN A 15 -2.91 14.83 -7.40
CA GLN A 15 -3.63 16.10 -7.33
C GLN A 15 -3.87 16.43 -5.85
N VAL A 16 -3.48 17.63 -5.44
CA VAL A 16 -3.63 18.09 -4.04
C VAL A 16 -4.43 19.37 -4.03
N THR A 17 -5.40 19.46 -3.12
CA THR A 17 -6.12 20.70 -2.82
C THR A 17 -6.23 20.85 -1.32
N GLU A 18 -5.76 21.97 -0.78
CA GLU A 18 -5.83 22.25 0.64
C GLU A 18 -7.25 22.67 1.05
N SER A 19 -7.68 22.26 2.24
CA SER A 19 -8.95 22.67 2.84
C SER A 19 -8.83 22.68 4.37
N GLU A 20 -9.76 23.34 5.06
CA GLU A 20 -9.79 23.36 6.54
C GLU A 20 -9.81 21.94 7.15
N GLU A 21 -10.45 21.01 6.44
CA GLU A 21 -10.59 19.61 6.88
C GLU A 21 -9.39 18.72 6.56
N GLY A 22 -8.36 19.26 5.89
CA GLY A 22 -7.16 18.54 5.48
C GLY A 22 -6.90 18.62 3.98
N LEU A 23 -5.90 17.86 3.53
CA LEU A 23 -5.49 17.78 2.13
C LEU A 23 -6.43 16.84 1.38
N ARG A 24 -7.05 17.34 0.31
CA ARG A 24 -7.83 16.52 -0.62
C ARG A 24 -6.88 15.95 -1.68
N ILE A 25 -6.79 14.63 -1.73
CA ILE A 25 -5.86 13.90 -2.58
C ILE A 25 -6.61 13.17 -3.69
N GLY A 26 -6.13 13.30 -4.92
CA GLY A 26 -6.68 12.67 -6.11
C GLY A 26 -5.63 11.94 -6.94
N PHE A 27 -5.90 10.69 -7.31
CA PHE A 27 -5.06 9.94 -8.26
C PHE A 27 -5.23 10.43 -9.71
N LYS A 28 -6.33 11.14 -10.01
CA LYS A 28 -6.68 11.61 -11.36
C LYS A 28 -7.18 13.06 -11.31
N PRO A 29 -6.96 13.85 -12.38
CA PRO A 29 -7.52 15.19 -12.49
C PRO A 29 -9.03 15.19 -12.28
N GLY A 30 -9.52 16.13 -11.47
CA GLY A 30 -10.96 16.31 -11.20
C GLY A 30 -11.61 15.29 -10.26
N MET A 31 -10.85 14.37 -9.66
CA MET A 31 -11.38 13.37 -8.72
C MET A 31 -10.68 13.43 -7.37
N VAL A 32 -11.46 13.55 -6.30
CA VAL A 32 -10.98 13.41 -4.91
C VAL A 32 -11.21 11.98 -4.46
N HIS A 33 -10.15 11.32 -4.00
CA HIS A 33 -10.19 9.94 -3.53
C HIS A 33 -9.96 9.85 -2.01
N ALA A 34 -9.17 10.76 -1.45
CA ALA A 34 -8.88 10.78 -0.03
C ALA A 34 -8.93 12.18 0.56
N ILE A 35 -9.23 12.26 1.85
CA ILE A 35 -8.90 13.41 2.69
C ILE A 35 -7.83 12.99 3.70
N VAL A 36 -6.70 13.69 3.69
CA VAL A 36 -5.56 13.44 4.56
C VAL A 36 -5.46 14.54 5.60
N LYS A 37 -5.58 14.19 6.88
CA LYS A 37 -5.49 15.12 8.00
C LYS A 37 -4.19 14.91 8.76
N GLU A 38 -3.31 15.90 8.72
CA GLU A 38 -2.13 15.97 9.58
C GLU A 38 -2.56 16.36 11.01
N VAL A 39 -2.06 15.63 12.00
CA VAL A 39 -2.35 15.85 13.42
C VAL A 39 -1.02 15.90 14.18
N ARG A 40 -0.68 17.06 14.73
CA ARG A 40 0.52 17.27 15.55
C ARG A 40 0.25 16.95 17.02
N ASN A 41 0.01 15.68 17.30
CA ASN A 41 -0.18 15.16 18.65
C ASN A 41 1.17 14.86 19.32
N GLU A 42 1.26 15.08 20.63
CA GLU A 42 2.42 14.65 21.44
C GLU A 42 2.29 13.21 21.94
N ARG A 43 1.06 12.77 22.21
CA ARG A 43 0.74 11.41 22.68
C ARG A 43 0.09 10.60 21.57
N PRO A 44 0.28 9.26 21.52
CA PRO A 44 -0.35 8.42 20.51
C PRO A 44 -1.86 8.56 20.49
N LEU A 45 -2.46 8.60 19.29
CA LEU A 45 -3.90 8.56 19.13
C LEU A 45 -4.49 7.25 19.67
N THR A 46 -5.56 7.38 20.46
CA THR A 46 -6.32 6.27 21.00
C THR A 46 -7.45 5.85 20.06
N ARG A 47 -8.13 4.75 20.38
CA ARG A 47 -9.38 4.35 19.71
C ARG A 47 -10.44 5.46 19.75
N SER A 48 -10.61 6.12 20.90
CA SER A 48 -11.59 7.18 21.06
C SER A 48 -11.25 8.41 20.22
N ASP A 49 -9.97 8.75 20.08
CA ASP A 49 -9.56 9.83 19.18
C ASP A 49 -9.90 9.50 17.73
N ALA A 50 -9.59 8.27 17.28
CA ALA A 50 -9.93 7.80 15.94
C ALA A 50 -11.45 7.79 15.69
N GLU A 51 -12.24 7.43 16.69
CA GLU A 51 -13.72 7.44 16.65
C GLU A 51 -14.27 8.85 16.42
N LEU A 52 -13.75 9.86 17.13
CA LEU A 52 -14.15 11.27 16.93
C LEU A 52 -13.85 11.75 15.50
N PHE A 53 -12.68 11.38 14.96
CA PHE A 53 -12.37 11.68 13.57
C PHE A 53 -13.31 10.96 12.61
N TYR A 54 -13.58 9.67 12.84
CA TYR A 54 -14.47 8.88 12.02
C TYR A 54 -15.89 9.47 11.95
N GLU A 55 -16.44 9.89 13.09
CA GLU A 55 -17.75 10.54 13.16
C GLU A 55 -17.77 11.85 12.37
N LYS A 56 -16.76 12.71 12.59
CA LYS A 56 -16.61 13.98 11.87
C LYS A 56 -16.55 13.73 10.36
N PHE A 57 -15.73 12.80 9.92
CA PHE A 57 -15.53 12.48 8.51
C PHE A 57 -16.75 11.82 7.86
N SER A 58 -17.48 11.00 8.60
CA SER A 58 -18.75 10.42 8.14
C SER A 58 -19.81 11.48 7.80
N THR A 59 -19.76 12.65 8.43
CA THR A 59 -20.64 13.77 8.05
C THR A 59 -20.20 14.43 6.75
N LEU A 60 -18.88 14.55 6.52
CA LEU A 60 -18.28 15.19 5.34
C LEU A 60 -18.40 14.33 4.07
N SER A 61 -18.42 13.00 4.21
CA SER A 61 -18.53 12.08 3.08
C SER A 61 -19.97 11.92 2.55
N LYS A 62 -20.98 12.52 3.20
CA LYS A 62 -22.38 12.51 2.74
C LYS A 62 -22.46 13.09 1.32
N GLY A 63 -22.75 12.22 0.35
CA GLY A 63 -22.87 12.58 -1.08
C GLY A 63 -21.63 12.29 -1.93
N HIS A 64 -20.49 11.91 -1.35
CA HIS A 64 -19.27 11.55 -2.07
C HIS A 64 -19.09 10.02 -2.04
N ARG A 65 -19.24 9.35 -3.20
CA ARG A 65 -18.98 7.90 -3.28
C ARG A 65 -17.48 7.63 -3.19
N ASN A 66 -17.10 6.68 -2.32
CA ASN A 66 -15.74 6.10 -2.22
C ASN A 66 -14.64 7.06 -1.72
N LEU A 67 -14.99 8.12 -0.99
CA LEU A 67 -14.01 8.94 -0.29
C LEU A 67 -13.50 8.20 0.94
N TYR A 68 -12.18 8.07 1.09
CA TYR A 68 -11.57 7.55 2.31
C TYR A 68 -10.77 8.62 3.05
N PHE A 69 -10.43 8.32 4.29
CA PHE A 69 -9.78 9.26 5.19
C PHE A 69 -8.48 8.67 5.70
N ARG A 70 -7.43 9.50 5.76
CA ARG A 70 -6.15 9.14 6.36
C ARG A 70 -5.77 10.19 7.39
N ILE A 71 -5.47 9.76 8.60
CA ILE A 71 -4.87 10.61 9.63
C ILE A 71 -3.37 10.36 9.62
N VAL A 72 -2.58 11.43 9.62
CA VAL A 72 -1.12 11.36 9.81
C VAL A 72 -0.80 11.96 11.17
N ALA A 73 -0.55 11.09 12.14
CA ALA A 73 -0.36 11.42 13.55
C ALA A 73 1.13 11.43 13.92
N HIS A 74 1.68 12.60 14.19
CA HIS A 74 3.11 12.76 14.54
C HIS A 74 3.48 12.10 15.87
N GLY A 75 2.56 12.08 16.84
CA GLY A 75 2.75 11.39 18.12
C GLY A 75 2.51 9.87 18.04
N GLY A 76 2.30 9.32 16.85
CA GLY A 76 1.94 7.92 16.62
C GLY A 76 0.49 7.60 16.98
N PHE A 77 0.17 6.31 17.06
CA PHE A 77 -1.15 5.79 17.38
C PHE A 77 -1.05 4.44 18.11
N LEU A 78 -2.06 4.13 18.93
CA LEU A 78 -2.22 2.82 19.54
C LEU A 78 -2.89 1.85 18.54
N PRO A 79 -2.63 0.53 18.62
CA PRO A 79 -3.19 -0.44 17.68
C PRO A 79 -4.72 -0.37 17.53
N GLU A 80 -5.44 -0.04 18.60
CA GLU A 80 -6.90 0.07 18.63
C GLU A 80 -7.43 1.26 17.82
N ALA A 81 -6.58 2.24 17.48
CA ALA A 81 -6.94 3.32 16.55
C ALA A 81 -7.18 2.82 15.11
N LEU A 82 -6.73 1.60 14.78
CA LEU A 82 -6.93 0.97 13.47
C LEU A 82 -8.28 0.27 13.32
N ASP A 83 -9.12 0.21 14.36
CA ASP A 83 -10.44 -0.43 14.33
C ASP A 83 -11.34 0.11 13.19
N PHE A 84 -11.08 1.34 12.72
CA PHE A 84 -11.83 2.02 11.67
C PHE A 84 -11.24 1.85 10.25
N GLU A 85 -10.11 1.13 10.07
CA GLU A 85 -9.48 0.96 8.74
C GLU A 85 -10.40 0.29 7.73
N LEU A 86 -11.12 -0.75 8.14
CA LEU A 86 -12.09 -1.43 7.29
C LEU A 86 -13.36 -0.60 7.03
N HIS A 87 -13.53 0.50 7.77
CA HIS A 87 -14.62 1.46 7.61
C HIS A 87 -14.19 2.71 6.82
N GLY A 88 -12.97 2.70 6.25
CA GLY A 88 -12.49 3.76 5.36
C GLY A 88 -11.69 4.86 6.06
N LEU A 89 -11.30 4.69 7.33
CA LEU A 89 -10.41 5.59 8.05
C LEU A 89 -9.11 4.87 8.44
N THR A 90 -7.97 5.28 7.87
CA THR A 90 -6.66 4.74 8.25
C THR A 90 -5.84 5.76 9.03
N VAL A 91 -4.97 5.26 9.93
CA VAL A 91 -4.09 6.07 10.76
C VAL A 91 -2.64 5.72 10.44
N SER A 92 -1.86 6.74 10.18
CA SER A 92 -0.45 6.69 9.79
C SER A 92 0.38 7.53 10.74
N ASP A 93 1.69 7.25 10.81
CA ASP A 93 2.65 7.94 11.66
C ASP A 93 3.83 8.47 10.83
N GLU A 94 4.94 8.85 11.48
CA GLU A 94 6.15 9.34 10.83
C GLU A 94 6.71 8.38 9.77
N SER A 95 6.56 7.06 9.94
CA SER A 95 7.06 6.08 8.96
C SER A 95 6.35 6.23 7.59
N TYR A 96 5.10 6.69 7.60
CA TYR A 96 4.36 7.02 6.39
C TYR A 96 4.93 8.26 5.70
N ILE A 97 5.28 9.30 6.47
CA ILE A 97 5.89 10.52 5.95
C ILE A 97 7.26 10.21 5.34
N GLU A 98 8.09 9.44 6.04
CA GLU A 98 9.39 8.96 5.54
C GLU A 98 9.23 8.18 4.23
N SER A 99 8.21 7.32 4.17
CA SER A 99 7.88 6.57 2.96
C SER A 99 7.50 7.50 1.80
N LEU A 100 6.66 8.52 2.03
CA LEU A 100 6.33 9.53 1.02
C LEU A 100 7.57 10.31 0.55
N LEU A 101 8.42 10.73 1.49
CA LEU A 101 9.65 11.47 1.22
C LEU A 101 10.65 10.70 0.38
N SER A 102 10.63 9.36 0.45
CA SER A 102 11.48 8.50 -0.37
C SER A 102 11.21 8.62 -1.89
N GLY A 103 10.04 9.18 -2.27
CA GLY A 103 9.58 9.24 -3.67
C GLY A 103 9.18 7.88 -4.24
N ARG A 104 9.12 6.82 -3.41
CA ARG A 104 8.84 5.44 -3.80
C ARG A 104 7.59 4.88 -3.12
N HIS A 105 6.74 5.75 -2.58
CA HIS A 105 5.54 5.35 -1.86
C HIS A 105 4.45 4.85 -2.81
N VAL A 106 3.89 3.68 -2.52
CA VAL A 106 2.65 3.19 -3.16
C VAL A 106 1.50 3.41 -2.19
N GLU A 107 0.60 4.34 -2.54
CA GLU A 107 -0.58 4.66 -1.73
C GLU A 107 -1.61 3.53 -1.82
N LEU A 108 -2.15 3.12 -0.68
CA LEU A 108 -3.15 2.08 -0.57
C LEU A 108 -4.47 2.62 -0.03
N TYR A 109 -5.57 2.07 -0.54
CA TYR A 109 -6.87 2.22 0.11
C TYR A 109 -6.88 1.58 1.51
N PRO A 110 -7.72 2.04 2.45
CA PRO A 110 -7.70 1.57 3.84
C PRO A 110 -7.84 0.05 4.01
N HIS A 111 -8.70 -0.61 3.21
CA HIS A 111 -8.83 -2.07 3.27
C HIS A 111 -7.57 -2.80 2.78
N ASN A 112 -6.81 -2.19 1.87
CA ASN A 112 -5.53 -2.72 1.42
C ASN A 112 -4.42 -2.39 2.40
N GLU A 113 -4.44 -1.22 3.07
CA GLU A 113 -3.54 -0.94 4.20
C GLU A 113 -3.71 -1.98 5.30
N ALA A 114 -4.94 -2.24 5.74
CA ALA A 114 -5.24 -3.26 6.74
C ALA A 114 -4.71 -4.64 6.31
N ALA A 115 -4.92 -5.01 5.04
CA ALA A 115 -4.40 -6.26 4.49
C ALA A 115 -2.86 -6.28 4.48
N TYR A 116 -2.22 -5.16 4.13
CA TYR A 116 -0.77 -5.03 4.09
C TYR A 116 -0.14 -5.11 5.48
N ARG A 117 -0.72 -4.43 6.48
CA ARG A 117 -0.30 -4.57 7.87
C ARG A 117 -0.40 -6.01 8.36
N ALA A 118 -1.47 -6.72 7.98
CA ALA A 118 -1.63 -8.13 8.32
C ALA A 118 -0.55 -9.02 7.67
N ILE A 119 -0.19 -8.74 6.41
CA ILE A 119 0.92 -9.41 5.70
C ILE A 119 2.23 -9.18 6.46
N MET A 120 2.58 -7.92 6.74
CA MET A 120 3.83 -7.57 7.42
C MET A 120 3.90 -8.16 8.83
N ARG A 121 2.77 -8.20 9.56
CA ARG A 121 2.69 -8.87 10.86
C ARG A 121 2.92 -10.37 10.74
N GLY A 122 2.30 -11.02 9.74
CA GLY A 122 2.47 -12.44 9.48
C GLY A 122 3.94 -12.79 9.20
N PHE A 123 4.64 -11.94 8.44
CA PHE A 123 6.06 -12.16 8.12
C PHE A 123 7.02 -11.98 9.29
N LYS A 124 6.60 -11.40 10.41
CA LYS A 124 7.40 -11.39 11.65
C LYS A 124 7.55 -12.79 12.26
N GLN A 125 6.61 -13.69 11.99
CA GLN A 125 6.53 -15.02 12.60
C GLN A 125 6.64 -16.16 11.59
N HIS A 126 6.34 -15.88 10.33
CA HIS A 126 6.29 -16.87 9.27
C HIS A 126 7.11 -16.41 8.08
N ARG A 127 7.64 -17.35 7.31
CA ARG A 127 8.31 -17.04 6.04
C ARG A 127 7.35 -17.06 4.85
N ILE A 128 6.23 -17.77 4.99
CA ILE A 128 5.26 -17.96 3.92
C ILE A 128 3.93 -17.34 4.34
N GLY A 129 3.33 -16.57 3.44
CA GLY A 129 2.04 -15.92 3.65
C GLY A 129 1.05 -16.27 2.54
N ALA A 130 -0.21 -15.89 2.70
CA ALA A 130 -1.18 -15.97 1.61
C ALA A 130 -2.23 -14.88 1.78
N VAL A 131 -2.52 -14.16 0.70
CA VAL A 131 -3.51 -13.09 0.70
C VAL A 131 -4.68 -13.47 -0.19
N VAL A 132 -5.86 -13.51 0.42
CA VAL A 132 -7.10 -13.98 -0.18
C VAL A 132 -8.01 -12.77 -0.40
N GLN A 133 -8.02 -12.21 -1.60
CA GLN A 133 -8.98 -11.14 -1.96
C GLN A 133 -9.67 -11.39 -3.31
N ALA A 134 -10.86 -10.79 -3.51
CA ALA A 134 -11.61 -10.83 -4.77
C ALA A 134 -10.91 -10.04 -5.90
N THR A 135 -11.26 -10.31 -7.16
CA THR A 135 -10.70 -9.55 -8.31
C THR A 135 -11.19 -8.10 -8.26
N GLY A 136 -10.32 -7.15 -8.63
CA GLY A 136 -10.66 -5.72 -8.60
C GLY A 136 -10.47 -5.03 -7.25
N THR A 137 -10.11 -5.73 -6.18
CA THR A 137 -9.93 -5.12 -4.84
C THR A 137 -8.55 -4.49 -4.60
N GLY A 138 -7.63 -4.60 -5.56
CA GLY A 138 -6.29 -4.00 -5.48
C GLY A 138 -5.15 -4.93 -5.04
N LYS A 139 -5.26 -6.26 -5.21
CA LYS A 139 -4.15 -7.20 -4.92
C LYS A 139 -2.80 -6.79 -5.54
N SER A 140 -2.81 -6.28 -6.77
CA SER A 140 -1.58 -5.82 -7.44
C SER A 140 -0.93 -4.65 -6.73
N TYR A 141 -1.71 -3.81 -6.04
CA TYR A 141 -1.19 -2.72 -5.22
C TYR A 141 -0.55 -3.21 -3.93
N LEU A 142 -1.04 -4.30 -3.32
CA LEU A 142 -0.36 -4.95 -2.20
C LEU A 142 1.03 -5.46 -2.60
N LEU A 143 1.12 -6.09 -3.78
CA LEU A 143 2.40 -6.51 -4.36
C LEU A 143 3.30 -5.31 -4.64
N ALA A 144 2.76 -4.26 -5.25
CA ALA A 144 3.53 -3.05 -5.54
C ALA A 144 4.07 -2.38 -4.27
N ARG A 145 3.24 -2.29 -3.22
CA ARG A 145 3.66 -1.80 -1.90
C ARG A 145 4.79 -2.64 -1.31
N TYR A 146 4.64 -3.97 -1.33
CA TYR A 146 5.67 -4.88 -0.86
C TYR A 146 6.99 -4.69 -1.62
N ILE A 147 6.92 -4.61 -2.95
CA ILE A 147 8.07 -4.37 -3.81
C ILE A 147 8.76 -3.04 -3.48
N ALA A 148 7.97 -1.99 -3.22
CA ALA A 148 8.49 -0.67 -2.87
C ALA A 148 9.21 -0.67 -1.52
N ASP A 149 8.62 -1.27 -0.49
CA ASP A 149 9.18 -1.31 0.87
C ASP A 149 10.46 -2.19 0.93
N HIS A 150 10.56 -3.21 0.07
CA HIS A 150 11.70 -4.12 -0.05
C HIS A 150 12.61 -3.82 -1.26
N ALA A 151 12.59 -2.59 -1.79
CA ALA A 151 13.27 -2.23 -3.04
C ALA A 151 14.81 -2.42 -3.05
N LYS A 152 15.44 -2.65 -1.89
CA LYS A 152 16.89 -2.92 -1.78
C LYS A 152 17.22 -4.41 -1.88
N GLU A 153 16.21 -5.28 -1.79
CA GLU A 153 16.32 -6.72 -1.69
C GLU A 153 15.98 -7.36 -3.04
N LYS A 154 16.52 -8.55 -3.33
CA LYS A 154 16.27 -9.26 -4.58
C LYS A 154 14.87 -9.85 -4.56
N ILE A 155 13.98 -9.31 -5.39
CA ILE A 155 12.59 -9.76 -5.47
C ILE A 155 12.34 -10.45 -6.82
N LEU A 156 11.65 -11.58 -6.80
CA LEU A 156 11.27 -12.33 -7.99
C LEU A 156 9.75 -12.46 -8.07
N VAL A 157 9.15 -11.78 -9.04
CA VAL A 157 7.70 -11.71 -9.24
C VAL A 157 7.27 -12.66 -10.34
N PHE A 158 6.30 -13.51 -10.05
CA PHE A 158 5.67 -14.42 -11.00
C PHE A 158 4.20 -14.12 -11.22
N ALA A 159 3.78 -14.21 -12.48
CA ALA A 159 2.36 -14.15 -12.84
C ALA A 159 2.05 -15.06 -14.06
N PRO A 160 0.77 -15.33 -14.35
CA PRO A 160 0.37 -16.18 -15.48
C PRO A 160 0.77 -15.63 -16.85
N ASN A 161 0.69 -14.31 -17.03
CA ASN A 161 0.94 -13.66 -18.31
C ASN A 161 1.62 -12.30 -18.13
N ILE A 162 2.16 -11.77 -19.23
CA ILE A 162 2.91 -10.51 -19.26
C ILE A 162 2.01 -9.32 -18.89
N THR A 163 0.73 -9.33 -19.30
CA THR A 163 -0.22 -8.26 -18.98
C THR A 163 -0.35 -8.03 -17.48
N ILE A 164 -0.43 -9.10 -16.67
CA ILE A 164 -0.50 -8.98 -15.20
C ILE A 164 0.80 -8.41 -14.64
N LEU A 165 1.96 -8.83 -15.16
CA LEU A 165 3.25 -8.28 -14.74
C LEU A 165 3.36 -6.79 -15.06
N ASP A 166 2.86 -6.37 -16.22
CA ASP A 166 2.84 -4.96 -16.62
C ASP A 166 1.93 -4.12 -15.74
N GLU A 167 0.77 -4.65 -15.33
CA GLU A 167 -0.09 -3.97 -14.35
C GLU A 167 0.58 -3.83 -12.97
N ILE A 168 1.33 -4.84 -12.51
CA ILE A 168 2.11 -4.73 -11.26
C ILE A 168 3.21 -3.68 -11.42
N ARG A 169 3.94 -3.66 -12.54
CA ARG A 169 4.98 -2.65 -12.82
C ARG A 169 4.41 -1.25 -12.84
N LYS A 170 3.25 -1.05 -13.49
CA LYS A 170 2.54 0.24 -13.49
C LYS A 170 2.15 0.67 -12.09
N ALA A 171 1.68 -0.27 -11.26
CA ALA A 171 1.32 0.01 -9.87
C ALA A 171 2.53 0.35 -8.99
N VAL A 172 3.70 -0.25 -9.25
CA VAL A 172 4.97 0.18 -8.62
C VAL A 172 5.33 1.60 -9.07
N GLY A 173 5.20 1.90 -10.36
CA GLY A 173 5.34 3.27 -10.88
C GLY A 173 6.78 3.78 -11.02
N PHE A 174 7.79 2.99 -10.64
CA PHE A 174 9.21 3.31 -10.78
C PHE A 174 10.06 2.05 -11.01
N SER A 175 11.28 2.24 -11.52
CA SER A 175 12.20 1.14 -11.81
C SER A 175 12.97 0.71 -10.56
N ILE A 176 13.04 -0.61 -10.33
CA ILE A 176 13.80 -1.21 -9.24
C ILE A 176 14.67 -2.33 -9.84
N PRO A 177 16.00 -2.12 -9.99
CA PRO A 177 16.89 -3.09 -10.62
C PRO A 177 16.92 -4.46 -9.95
N GLN A 178 16.59 -4.52 -8.66
CA GLN A 178 16.61 -5.73 -7.85
C GLN A 178 15.37 -6.63 -8.09
N VAL A 179 14.37 -6.13 -8.81
CA VAL A 179 13.11 -6.87 -9.07
C VAL A 179 13.14 -7.53 -10.43
N THR A 180 13.00 -8.85 -10.46
CA THR A 180 12.87 -9.64 -11.68
C THR A 180 11.42 -10.08 -11.85
N TYR A 181 10.83 -9.82 -13.01
CA TYR A 181 9.47 -10.23 -13.35
C TYR A 181 9.51 -11.38 -14.37
N ARG A 182 8.81 -12.47 -14.10
CA ARG A 182 8.78 -13.66 -14.97
C ARG A 182 7.36 -14.24 -15.04
N THR A 183 7.05 -14.92 -16.14
CA THR A 183 5.81 -15.70 -16.20
C THR A 183 6.04 -17.10 -15.64
N PHE A 184 4.98 -17.79 -15.21
CA PHE A 184 5.12 -19.21 -14.83
C PHE A 184 5.64 -20.07 -15.99
N GLN A 185 5.27 -19.73 -17.23
CA GLN A 185 5.72 -20.43 -18.42
C GLN A 185 7.23 -20.29 -18.65
N SER A 186 7.82 -19.13 -18.35
CA SER A 186 9.26 -18.93 -18.54
C SER A 186 10.10 -19.74 -17.54
N LEU A 187 9.57 -20.03 -16.35
CA LEU A 187 10.21 -20.94 -15.40
C LEU A 187 10.33 -22.36 -15.96
N ILE A 188 9.25 -22.86 -16.55
CA ILE A 188 9.19 -24.23 -17.08
C ILE A 188 10.15 -24.39 -18.27
N ARG A 189 10.20 -23.40 -19.16
CA ARG A 189 11.02 -23.43 -20.38
C ARG A 189 12.52 -23.33 -20.09
N ASN A 190 12.92 -22.56 -19.09
CA ASN A 190 14.34 -22.30 -18.79
C ASN A 190 14.82 -23.08 -17.57
N ARG A 191 14.27 -24.28 -17.33
CA ARG A 191 14.51 -25.05 -16.11
C ARG A 191 16.00 -25.33 -15.85
N GLU A 192 16.77 -25.55 -16.91
CA GLU A 192 18.20 -25.87 -16.86
C GLU A 192 19.07 -24.61 -16.67
N ASP A 193 18.65 -23.47 -17.21
CA ASP A 193 19.30 -22.14 -17.06
C ASP A 193 18.87 -21.39 -15.78
N ASN A 194 17.94 -21.94 -15.00
CA ASN A 194 17.50 -21.35 -13.73
C ASN A 194 18.54 -21.52 -12.60
N GLY A 195 19.82 -21.73 -12.95
CA GLY A 195 20.96 -21.79 -12.05
C GLY A 195 20.91 -20.66 -11.03
N LEU A 196 20.46 -21.01 -9.82
CA LEU A 196 20.18 -20.14 -8.69
C LEU A 196 19.32 -18.91 -9.01
N LEU A 197 18.00 -19.13 -9.13
CA LEU A 197 16.99 -18.14 -8.76
C LEU A 197 17.11 -17.79 -7.26
N ARG A 198 18.22 -17.17 -6.87
CA ARG A 198 18.45 -16.62 -5.53
C ARG A 198 17.74 -15.28 -5.46
N ALA A 199 16.60 -15.29 -4.80
CA ALA A 199 15.89 -14.11 -4.40
C ALA A 199 15.80 -14.09 -2.88
N ASP A 200 15.83 -12.90 -2.32
CA ASP A 200 15.43 -12.68 -0.93
C ASP A 200 13.91 -12.86 -0.85
N HIS A 201 13.17 -12.36 -1.84
CA HIS A 201 11.71 -12.40 -1.88
C HIS A 201 11.20 -13.05 -3.15
N ILE A 202 10.21 -13.93 -3.04
CA ILE A 202 9.44 -14.40 -4.21
C ILE A 202 8.01 -13.87 -4.07
N LEU A 203 7.36 -13.50 -5.16
CA LEU A 203 6.00 -12.99 -5.16
C LEU A 203 5.21 -13.73 -6.23
N LEU A 204 4.08 -14.34 -5.86
CA LEU A 204 3.24 -15.12 -6.77
C LEU A 204 1.89 -14.42 -6.95
N CYS A 205 1.58 -14.01 -8.18
CA CYS A 205 0.31 -13.39 -8.53
C CYS A 205 -0.59 -14.37 -9.30
N CYS A 206 -1.91 -14.26 -9.10
CA CYS A 206 -2.95 -14.90 -9.92
C CYS A 206 -2.75 -16.41 -10.18
N PHE A 207 -2.49 -17.21 -9.15
CA PHE A 207 -2.45 -18.67 -9.28
C PHE A 207 -3.86 -19.23 -9.55
N PRO A 208 -4.09 -19.99 -10.63
CA PRO A 208 -5.36 -20.65 -10.88
C PRO A 208 -5.48 -21.93 -10.03
N ASN A 209 -6.65 -22.14 -9.42
CA ASN A 209 -7.12 -23.32 -8.67
C ASN A 209 -6.77 -23.41 -7.15
N ASN A 210 -7.80 -23.15 -6.32
CA ASN A 210 -8.06 -23.60 -4.95
C ASN A 210 -6.99 -23.62 -3.84
N TRP A 211 -5.78 -23.09 -4.04
CA TRP A 211 -4.83 -22.83 -2.95
C TRP A 211 -4.13 -21.51 -3.21
N LYS A 212 -4.29 -20.53 -2.31
CA LYS A 212 -3.64 -19.22 -2.41
C LYS A 212 -2.33 -19.30 -1.63
N ILE A 213 -1.19 -19.16 -2.30
CA ILE A 213 0.13 -19.13 -1.65
C ILE A 213 0.89 -17.91 -2.19
N PHE A 214 1.35 -17.04 -1.28
CA PHE A 214 2.41 -16.06 -1.50
C PHE A 214 3.69 -16.66 -0.86
N VAL A 215 4.58 -17.23 -1.68
CA VAL A 215 5.88 -17.69 -1.16
C VAL A 215 6.84 -16.54 -1.28
N ILE A 216 7.20 -15.94 -0.16
CA ILE A 216 8.36 -15.05 -0.05
C ILE A 216 9.45 -15.84 0.71
N TYR A 217 10.72 -15.76 0.34
CA TYR A 217 11.79 -16.50 1.03
C TYR A 217 12.35 -15.71 2.21
#